data_AF-A0A847L4Z9-F1
#
_entry.id   AF-A0A847L4Z9-F1
#
_cell.length_a   1.000
_cell.length_b   1.000
_cell.length_c   1.000
_cell.angle_alpha   90.00
_cell.angle_beta   90.00
_cell.angle_gamma   90.00
#
_symmetry.space_group_name_H-M   'P 1'
#
loop_
_entity.id
_entity.type
_entity.pdbx_description
1 polymer ?
#
loop_
_entity_poly.entity_id
_entity_poly.type
_entity_poly.pdbx_seq_one_letter_code
_entity_poly.pdbx_strand_id
1 'polypeptide(L)'
;MKNLVSYRFVFYLGVFVFFISCSTSHQLFPMHELKEVPSLSSRVETFYWDDTLKKKQKARGVMRWVKGCKIQLSFRVPFVQSEAMRVEFSPTKIELFNRLDKEYVELSYVKLKGVFPQLVSFEELEEILYLTLQSGKKGKISGDKLGLSAFSGYDLFIERVNLEPIELFQTKVPKSYNWVSEDDFINQINLYE
;
A
#
# COMPACT_ATOMS: atom_id res chain seq x y z
N MET A 1 16.27 -16.64 28.82
CA MET A 1 15.93 -15.47 27.98
C MET A 1 15.16 -15.96 26.75
N LYS A 2 13.83 -15.87 26.77
CA LYS A 2 12.96 -16.08 25.60
C LYS A 2 11.93 -14.97 25.62
N ASN A 3 12.02 -14.05 24.66
CA ASN A 3 10.97 -13.13 24.24
C ASN A 3 11.41 -12.57 22.89
N LEU A 4 11.41 -13.45 21.88
CA LEU A 4 11.67 -13.11 20.48
C LEU A 4 10.40 -12.48 19.88
N VAL A 5 9.85 -11.48 20.59
CA VAL A 5 8.51 -10.94 20.34
C VAL A 5 8.56 -9.96 19.18
N SER A 6 8.25 -10.50 18.01
CA SER A 6 7.33 -9.87 17.06
C SER A 6 7.59 -8.41 16.68
N TYR A 7 8.70 -8.15 15.98
CA TYR A 7 8.89 -6.93 15.16
C TYR A 7 7.92 -6.86 13.93
N ARG A 8 6.77 -7.56 13.96
CA ARG A 8 6.22 -8.20 12.76
C ARG A 8 5.13 -7.44 11.99
N PHE A 9 4.58 -6.32 12.49
CA PHE A 9 3.66 -5.49 11.68
C PHE A 9 4.22 -4.13 11.23
N VAL A 10 4.88 -3.35 12.08
CA VAL A 10 5.44 -2.06 11.64
C VAL A 10 6.57 -2.24 10.62
N PHE A 11 7.29 -3.37 10.65
CA PHE A 11 8.32 -3.71 9.67
C PHE A 11 7.82 -3.81 8.22
N TYR A 12 6.55 -4.15 8.03
CA TYR A 12 5.90 -4.24 6.71
C TYR A 12 5.25 -2.94 6.26
N LEU A 13 5.16 -1.96 7.17
CA LEU A 13 4.54 -0.66 6.98
C LEU A 13 5.59 0.46 6.86
N GLY A 14 6.76 0.26 7.47
CA GLY A 14 8.00 1.01 7.27
C GLY A 14 8.58 0.80 5.86
N VAL A 15 7.95 1.42 4.87
CA VAL A 15 8.06 1.15 3.43
C VAL A 15 8.93 2.15 2.59
N PHE A 16 9.80 3.06 3.10
CA PHE A 16 10.39 4.15 2.24
C PHE A 16 11.83 4.72 2.27
N VAL A 17 12.18 5.41 1.16
CA VAL A 17 13.37 6.27 0.84
C VAL A 17 14.65 5.46 0.49
N PHE A 18 15.61 5.73 -0.42
CA PHE A 18 15.94 6.71 -1.49
C PHE A 18 16.74 5.92 -2.60
N PHE A 19 17.10 6.36 -3.82
CA PHE A 19 17.27 7.68 -4.45
C PHE A 19 17.34 7.53 -6.01
N ILE A 20 17.52 8.65 -6.74
CA ILE A 20 17.95 8.83 -8.16
C ILE A 20 17.08 8.21 -9.29
N SER A 21 16.90 9.00 -10.35
CA SER A 21 16.03 8.71 -11.50
C SER A 21 16.83 8.31 -12.75
N CYS A 22 16.20 7.50 -13.61
CA CYS A 22 16.40 7.60 -15.06
C CYS A 22 15.04 7.50 -15.77
N SER A 23 14.88 8.23 -16.88
CA SER A 23 13.57 8.48 -17.52
C SER A 23 13.19 7.39 -18.53
N THR A 24 11.89 7.10 -18.66
CA THR A 24 11.31 6.40 -19.82
C THR A 24 9.82 6.72 -19.92
N SER A 25 9.38 7.09 -21.13
CA SER A 25 8.01 7.31 -21.64
C SER A 25 6.89 7.68 -20.66
N HIS A 26 6.35 8.89 -20.82
CA HIS A 26 5.15 9.36 -20.14
C HIS A 26 3.90 9.10 -21.00
N GLN A 27 2.93 8.34 -20.48
CA GLN A 27 1.57 8.31 -21.01
C GLN A 27 0.73 9.33 -20.24
N LEU A 28 0.30 10.38 -20.95
CA LEU A 28 -0.72 11.33 -20.49
C LEU A 28 -2.10 10.78 -20.88
N PHE A 29 -3.02 10.75 -19.92
CA PHE A 29 -4.41 10.38 -20.16
C PHE A 29 -5.30 11.62 -20.00
N PRO A 30 -6.22 11.91 -20.94
CA PRO A 30 -7.20 12.98 -20.80
C PRO A 30 -8.05 12.85 -19.53
N MET A 31 -8.44 14.01 -18.97
CA MET A 31 -9.23 14.08 -17.74
C MET A 31 -10.56 13.32 -17.83
N HIS A 32 -11.22 13.32 -19.01
CA HIS A 32 -12.51 12.64 -19.19
C HIS A 32 -12.36 11.11 -19.09
N GLU A 33 -11.39 10.54 -19.82
CA GLU A 33 -11.08 9.11 -19.78
C GLU A 33 -10.82 8.64 -18.35
N LEU A 34 -9.94 9.32 -17.60
CA LEU A 34 -9.64 8.94 -16.22
C LEU A 34 -10.82 9.04 -15.24
N LYS A 35 -11.89 9.80 -15.55
CA LYS A 35 -13.12 9.80 -14.74
C LYS A 35 -14.05 8.64 -15.06
N GLU A 36 -14.10 8.23 -16.33
CA GLU A 36 -15.01 7.20 -16.83
C GLU A 36 -14.41 5.79 -16.75
N VAL A 37 -13.08 5.67 -16.63
CA VAL A 37 -12.36 4.43 -16.32
C VAL A 37 -13.00 3.71 -15.12
N PRO A 38 -13.51 2.47 -15.30
CA PRO A 38 -14.06 1.67 -14.20
C PRO A 38 -12.95 1.00 -13.38
N SER A 39 -11.79 0.76 -13.99
CA SER A 39 -10.67 0.04 -13.39
C SER A 39 -9.36 0.29 -14.12
N LEU A 40 -8.23 0.25 -13.42
CA LEU A 40 -6.90 0.30 -14.04
C LEU A 40 -5.88 -0.58 -13.30
N SER A 41 -4.78 -0.87 -13.99
CA SER A 41 -3.58 -1.45 -13.39
C SER A 41 -2.36 -0.55 -13.61
N SER A 42 -1.33 -0.70 -12.79
CA SER A 42 -0.09 0.07 -12.91
C SER A 42 1.06 -0.67 -12.24
N ARG A 43 2.29 -0.43 -12.69
CA ARG A 43 3.48 -0.79 -11.91
C ARG A 43 3.65 0.24 -10.80
N VAL A 44 3.85 -0.23 -9.58
CA VAL A 44 4.20 0.64 -8.47
C VAL A 44 5.61 0.36 -8.00
N GLU A 45 6.32 1.42 -7.67
CA GLU A 45 7.59 1.33 -6.96
C GLU A 45 7.41 1.92 -5.56
N THR A 46 7.94 1.18 -4.60
CA THR A 46 7.89 1.48 -3.19
C THR A 46 9.26 1.09 -2.62
N PHE A 47 9.44 1.15 -1.32
CA PHE A 47 10.73 0.86 -0.67
C PHE A 47 10.45 0.01 0.59
N TYR A 48 11.38 -0.13 1.55
CA TYR A 48 11.13 -0.61 2.92
C TYR A 48 12.37 -0.53 3.81
N TRP A 49 12.20 -0.46 5.13
CA TRP A 49 13.27 -0.62 6.11
C TRP A 49 13.69 -2.08 6.18
N ASP A 50 14.95 -2.39 5.86
CA ASP A 50 15.50 -3.73 6.00
C ASP A 50 16.30 -3.82 7.30
N ASP A 51 15.80 -4.56 8.28
CA ASP A 51 16.44 -4.70 9.60
C ASP A 51 17.67 -5.62 9.59
N THR A 52 17.85 -6.42 8.54
CA THR A 52 19.08 -7.22 8.35
C THR A 52 20.20 -6.33 7.86
N LEU A 53 19.87 -5.40 6.95
CA LEU A 53 20.82 -4.50 6.31
C LEU A 53 20.92 -3.12 7.00
N LYS A 54 20.09 -2.87 8.03
CA LYS A 54 19.90 -1.59 8.75
C LYS A 54 19.85 -0.37 7.84
N LYS A 55 19.17 -0.52 6.71
CA LYS A 55 19.00 0.53 5.70
C LYS A 55 17.69 0.35 4.95
N LYS A 56 17.26 1.42 4.29
CA LYS A 56 16.09 1.38 3.44
C LYS A 56 16.44 0.73 2.08
N GLN A 57 15.53 -0.05 1.53
CA GLN A 57 15.63 -0.90 0.34
C GLN A 57 14.46 -0.65 -0.60
N LYS A 58 14.50 -1.18 -1.84
CA LYS A 58 13.44 -0.95 -2.84
C LYS A 58 12.53 -2.16 -2.99
N ALA A 59 11.22 -1.94 -2.97
CA ALA A 59 10.21 -2.95 -3.28
C ALA A 59 9.45 -2.58 -4.56
N ARG A 60 9.11 -3.60 -5.36
CA ARG A 60 8.47 -3.42 -6.67
C ARG A 60 7.16 -4.16 -6.72
N GLY A 61 6.15 -3.57 -7.34
CA GLY A 61 4.81 -4.10 -7.26
C GLY A 61 3.91 -3.78 -8.45
N VAL A 62 2.67 -4.23 -8.30
CA VAL A 62 1.54 -3.94 -9.17
C VAL A 62 0.42 -3.37 -8.31
N MET A 63 -0.11 -2.23 -8.73
CA MET A 63 -1.39 -1.71 -8.28
C MET A 63 -2.47 -2.22 -9.23
N ARG A 64 -3.62 -2.60 -8.66
CA ARG A 64 -4.88 -2.79 -9.37
C ARG A 64 -5.94 -1.98 -8.64
N TRP A 65 -6.74 -1.24 -9.39
CA TRP A 65 -7.80 -0.41 -8.87
C TRP A 65 -9.09 -0.70 -9.64
N VAL A 66 -10.18 -0.97 -8.92
CA VAL A 66 -11.55 -0.98 -9.44
C VAL A 66 -12.33 0.05 -8.65
N LYS A 67 -12.87 1.05 -9.36
CA LYS A 67 -13.43 2.29 -8.82
C LYS A 67 -14.65 2.02 -7.93
N GLY A 68 -14.71 2.64 -6.75
CA GLY A 68 -15.75 2.41 -5.74
C GLY A 68 -15.70 1.03 -5.06
N CYS A 69 -14.73 0.16 -5.40
CA CYS A 69 -14.71 -1.23 -4.98
C CYS A 69 -13.45 -1.64 -4.23
N LYS A 70 -12.26 -1.52 -4.86
CA LYS A 70 -11.00 -2.00 -4.27
C LYS A 70 -9.75 -1.39 -4.92
N ILE A 71 -8.78 -1.01 -4.08
CA ILE A 71 -7.38 -0.76 -4.48
C ILE A 71 -6.53 -1.89 -3.89
N GLN A 72 -5.94 -2.73 -4.73
CA GLN A 72 -5.01 -3.79 -4.37
C GLN A 72 -3.57 -3.37 -4.73
N LEU A 73 -2.68 -3.34 -3.74
CA LEU A 73 -1.23 -3.21 -3.92
C LEU A 73 -0.57 -4.57 -3.65
N SER A 74 0.27 -5.04 -4.58
CA SER A 74 1.01 -6.30 -4.50
C SER A 74 2.50 -6.04 -4.67
N PHE A 75 3.32 -6.28 -3.64
CA PHE A 75 4.74 -5.94 -3.61
C PHE A 75 5.65 -7.16 -3.48
N ARG A 76 6.86 -7.05 -4.05
CA ARG A 76 7.96 -8.00 -3.95
C ARG A 76 9.23 -7.27 -3.49
N VAL A 77 10.00 -7.90 -2.61
CA VAL A 77 11.33 -7.41 -2.17
C VAL A 77 12.43 -8.13 -2.95
N PRO A 78 13.66 -7.59 -3.08
CA PRO A 78 14.64 -8.03 -4.08
C PRO A 78 15.04 -9.52 -4.01
N PHE A 79 14.94 -10.13 -2.81
CA PHE A 79 15.37 -11.50 -2.53
C PHE A 79 14.30 -12.56 -2.87
N VAL A 80 13.04 -12.17 -3.11
CA VAL A 80 11.94 -13.09 -3.36
C VAL A 80 11.25 -12.79 -4.68
N GLN A 81 11.05 -13.82 -5.50
CA GLN A 81 10.34 -13.69 -6.78
C GLN A 81 8.81 -13.68 -6.60
N SER A 82 8.32 -14.13 -5.44
CA SER A 82 6.91 -14.13 -5.03
C SER A 82 6.43 -12.77 -4.53
N GLU A 83 5.13 -12.65 -4.28
CA GLU A 83 4.58 -11.59 -3.44
C GLU A 83 5.16 -11.69 -2.01
N ALA A 84 5.64 -10.57 -1.48
CA ALA A 84 6.16 -10.42 -0.11
C ALA A 84 5.11 -9.76 0.80
N MET A 85 4.34 -8.82 0.25
CA MET A 85 3.23 -8.16 0.92
C MET A 85 2.11 -7.87 -0.09
N ARG A 86 0.86 -7.93 0.38
CA ARG A 86 -0.30 -7.32 -0.29
C ARG A 86 -1.10 -6.46 0.68
N VAL A 87 -1.61 -5.34 0.18
CA VAL A 87 -2.55 -4.46 0.87
C VAL A 87 -3.79 -4.34 -0.01
N GLU A 88 -4.99 -4.48 0.55
CA GLU A 88 -6.24 -4.21 -0.15
C GLU A 88 -7.07 -3.18 0.62
N PHE A 89 -7.29 -2.01 0.03
CA PHE A 89 -8.22 -1.01 0.52
C PHE A 89 -9.60 -1.23 -0.14
N SER A 90 -10.67 -1.05 0.62
CA SER A 90 -12.07 -1.14 0.17
C SER A 90 -12.94 -0.18 1.00
N PRO A 91 -14.16 0.21 0.57
CA PRO A 91 -14.96 1.23 1.24
C PRO A 91 -15.13 1.08 2.77
N THR A 92 -15.14 -0.15 3.30
CA THR A 92 -15.34 -0.41 4.73
C THR A 92 -14.06 -0.77 5.51
N LYS A 93 -13.02 -1.28 4.83
CA LYS A 93 -11.86 -1.87 5.49
C LYS A 93 -10.56 -1.88 4.66
N ILE A 94 -9.46 -2.04 5.39
CA ILE A 94 -8.11 -2.31 4.87
C ILE A 94 -7.72 -3.75 5.27
N GLU A 95 -7.23 -4.54 4.31
CA GLU A 95 -6.76 -5.91 4.52
C GLU A 95 -5.24 -5.98 4.26
N LEU A 96 -4.46 -6.42 5.25
CA LEU A 96 -3.00 -6.56 5.17
C LEU A 96 -2.60 -8.04 5.11
N PHE A 97 -1.87 -8.42 4.07
CA PHE A 97 -1.35 -9.77 3.87
C PHE A 97 0.18 -9.76 3.89
N ASN A 98 0.77 -10.09 5.02
CA ASN A 98 2.19 -10.30 5.20
C ASN A 98 2.54 -11.72 4.71
N ARG A 99 3.18 -11.84 3.53
CA ARG A 99 3.43 -13.14 2.88
C ARG A 99 4.68 -13.85 3.41
N LEU A 100 5.66 -13.08 3.86
CA LEU A 100 6.93 -13.61 4.36
C LEU A 100 6.73 -14.29 5.72
N ASP A 101 6.11 -13.57 6.66
CA ASP A 101 5.88 -14.03 8.03
C ASP A 101 4.56 -14.78 8.21
N LYS A 102 3.73 -14.84 7.15
CA LYS A 102 2.40 -15.48 7.09
C LYS A 102 1.43 -14.91 8.10
N GLU A 103 1.14 -13.63 7.95
CA GLU A 103 0.22 -12.92 8.86
C GLU A 103 -0.85 -12.17 8.08
N TYR A 104 -2.01 -12.07 8.69
CA TYR A 104 -3.16 -11.35 8.18
C TYR A 104 -3.71 -10.42 9.25
N VAL A 105 -4.05 -9.20 8.85
CA VAL A 105 -4.77 -8.22 9.68
C VAL A 105 -5.90 -7.64 8.84
N GLU A 106 -7.06 -7.51 9.47
CA GLU A 106 -8.22 -6.78 8.95
C GLU A 106 -8.47 -5.55 9.82
N LEU A 107 -8.61 -4.38 9.19
CA LEU A 107 -8.76 -3.09 9.85
C LEU A 107 -10.02 -2.39 9.36
N SER A 108 -10.89 -1.98 10.28
CA SER A 108 -12.05 -1.15 9.98
C SER A 108 -11.66 0.32 9.88
N TYR A 109 -12.18 1.05 8.89
CA TYR A 109 -12.00 2.51 8.84
C TYR A 109 -12.64 3.21 10.06
N VAL A 110 -13.68 2.62 10.65
CA VAL A 110 -14.38 3.14 11.83
C VAL A 110 -13.44 3.21 13.04
N LYS A 111 -12.77 2.10 13.39
CA LYS A 111 -11.87 2.06 14.54
C LYS A 111 -10.55 2.77 14.26
N LEU A 112 -10.01 2.62 13.04
CA LEU A 112 -8.80 3.34 12.64
C LEU A 112 -8.99 4.86 12.69
N LYS A 113 -10.04 5.45 12.08
CA LYS A 113 -10.31 6.90 12.20
C LYS A 113 -10.66 7.31 13.65
N GLY A 114 -11.11 6.39 14.49
CA GLY A 114 -11.33 6.61 15.93
C GLY A 114 -10.03 6.79 16.74
N VAL A 115 -8.91 6.25 16.27
CA VAL A 115 -7.57 6.41 16.90
C VAL A 115 -6.71 7.42 16.13
N PHE A 116 -6.88 7.48 14.81
CA PHE A 116 -6.13 8.33 13.88
C PHE A 116 -7.10 9.22 13.08
N PRO A 117 -7.61 10.34 13.64
CA PRO A 117 -8.68 11.12 13.02
C PRO A 117 -8.35 11.74 11.65
N GLN A 118 -7.06 11.83 11.30
CA GLN A 118 -6.58 12.36 10.02
C GLN A 118 -6.51 11.28 8.92
N LEU A 119 -6.64 9.99 9.25
CA LEU A 119 -6.59 8.89 8.28
C LEU A 119 -7.63 9.10 7.18
N VAL A 120 -7.22 9.05 5.92
CA VAL A 120 -8.10 9.17 4.76
C VAL A 120 -9.08 7.99 4.65
N SER A 121 -10.30 8.25 4.18
CA SER A 121 -11.27 7.22 3.79
C SER A 121 -10.85 6.55 2.47
N PHE A 122 -11.62 5.56 2.05
CA PHE A 122 -11.43 4.94 0.73
C PHE A 122 -11.68 5.93 -0.41
N GLU A 123 -12.72 6.77 -0.30
CA GLU A 123 -13.09 7.78 -1.30
C GLU A 123 -12.04 8.89 -1.39
N GLU A 124 -11.55 9.36 -0.23
CA GLU A 124 -10.45 10.32 -0.14
C GLU A 124 -9.16 9.75 -0.78
N LEU A 125 -8.89 8.45 -0.60
CA LEU A 125 -7.78 7.75 -1.25
C LEU A 125 -7.98 7.59 -2.78
N GLU A 126 -9.19 7.31 -3.25
CA GLU A 126 -9.52 7.27 -4.69
C GLU A 126 -9.34 8.66 -5.34
N GLU A 127 -9.72 9.75 -4.67
CA GLU A 127 -9.48 11.10 -5.18
C GLU A 127 -7.98 11.44 -5.22
N ILE A 128 -7.22 11.13 -4.16
CA ILE A 128 -5.76 11.31 -4.13
C ILE A 128 -5.09 10.54 -5.29
N LEU A 129 -5.56 9.32 -5.57
CA LEU A 129 -5.07 8.51 -6.69
C LEU A 129 -5.43 9.12 -8.05
N TYR A 130 -6.70 9.49 -8.26
CA TYR A 130 -7.18 10.13 -9.48
C TYR A 130 -6.46 11.47 -9.78
N LEU A 131 -6.24 12.32 -8.77
CA LEU A 131 -5.46 13.56 -8.89
C LEU A 131 -3.99 13.30 -9.21
N THR A 132 -3.40 12.24 -8.64
CA THR A 132 -2.01 11.85 -8.90
C THR A 132 -1.81 11.38 -10.36
N LEU A 133 -2.75 10.59 -10.89
CA LEU A 133 -2.70 10.03 -12.24
C LEU A 133 -2.84 11.08 -13.35
N GLN A 134 -3.71 12.07 -13.17
CA GLN A 134 -3.89 13.19 -14.12
C GLN A 134 -2.62 14.02 -14.34
N SER A 135 -1.67 14.00 -13.40
CA SER A 135 -0.45 14.82 -13.49
C SER A 135 0.47 14.47 -14.66
N GLY A 136 0.26 13.33 -15.34
CA GLY A 136 1.02 12.85 -16.50
C GLY A 136 2.49 12.47 -16.22
N LYS A 137 2.98 12.78 -15.02
CA LYS A 137 4.32 12.44 -14.55
C LYS A 137 4.33 11.01 -14.01
N LYS A 138 5.49 10.53 -13.55
CA LYS A 138 5.51 9.40 -12.63
C LYS A 138 4.71 9.83 -11.39
N GLY A 139 3.60 9.16 -11.12
CA GLY A 139 2.71 9.55 -10.03
C GLY A 139 3.42 9.41 -8.68
N LYS A 140 3.18 10.33 -7.76
CA LYS A 140 3.70 10.28 -6.39
C LYS A 140 2.58 10.60 -5.39
N ILE A 141 2.16 9.60 -4.61
CA ILE A 141 1.37 9.82 -3.41
C ILE A 141 2.36 9.92 -2.24
N SER A 142 2.48 11.09 -1.61
CA SER A 142 3.25 11.22 -0.36
C SER A 142 2.55 10.43 0.74
N GLY A 143 3.28 9.63 1.52
CA GLY A 143 2.67 8.84 2.60
C GLY A 143 1.98 9.71 3.66
N ASP A 144 2.48 10.93 3.83
CA ASP A 144 1.90 12.00 4.66
C ASP A 144 0.42 12.28 4.29
N LYS A 145 0.04 12.10 3.02
CA LYS A 145 -1.34 12.30 2.54
C LYS A 145 -2.31 11.22 3.00
N LEU A 146 -1.84 10.15 3.63
CA LEU A 146 -2.68 9.06 4.12
C LEU A 146 -3.16 9.31 5.56
N GLY A 147 -2.63 10.32 6.26
CA GLY A 147 -3.12 10.71 7.59
C GLY A 147 -2.56 9.90 8.76
N LEU A 148 -1.41 9.26 8.58
CA LEU A 148 -0.65 8.54 9.60
C LEU A 148 0.82 9.01 9.54
N SER A 149 1.38 9.50 10.65
CA SER A 149 2.75 10.03 10.67
C SER A 149 3.81 8.93 10.65
N ALA A 150 3.44 7.69 11.00
CA ALA A 150 4.20 6.48 10.69
C ALA A 150 4.49 6.36 9.18
N PHE A 151 3.71 7.02 8.31
CA PHE A 151 3.90 7.06 6.86
C PHE A 151 4.53 8.39 6.38
N SER A 152 5.11 9.23 7.26
CA SER A 152 5.74 10.48 6.82
C SER A 152 7.06 10.25 6.07
N GLY A 153 7.09 10.71 4.82
CA GLY A 153 8.11 10.33 3.83
C GLY A 153 7.91 8.96 3.18
N TYR A 154 6.71 8.35 3.30
CA TYR A 154 6.41 7.00 2.77
C TYR A 154 5.64 7.02 1.43
N ASP A 155 6.38 7.38 0.37
CA ASP A 155 5.97 7.90 -0.95
C ASP A 155 5.59 6.91 -2.09
N LEU A 156 4.36 6.38 -2.20
CA LEU A 156 3.99 5.48 -3.31
C LEU A 156 4.22 6.09 -4.71
N PHE A 157 5.13 5.47 -5.50
CA PHE A 157 5.42 5.86 -6.88
C PHE A 157 4.62 5.00 -7.88
N ILE A 158 4.04 5.63 -8.90
CA ILE A 158 3.10 5.02 -9.86
C ILE A 158 3.63 5.20 -11.29
N GLU A 159 3.80 4.10 -12.02
CA GLU A 159 4.34 4.06 -13.39
C GLU A 159 3.54 3.11 -14.31
N ARG A 160 3.64 3.33 -15.63
CA ARG A 160 3.09 2.41 -16.66
C ARG A 160 1.65 2.00 -16.38
N VAL A 161 0.80 3.01 -16.23
CA VAL A 161 -0.63 2.86 -16.02
C VAL A 161 -1.26 2.26 -17.28
N ASN A 162 -2.15 1.30 -17.09
CA ASN A 162 -2.90 0.62 -18.13
C ASN A 162 -4.39 0.65 -17.75
N LEU A 163 -5.21 1.17 -18.67
CA LEU A 163 -6.66 1.38 -18.49
C LEU A 163 -7.50 0.21 -19.03
N GLU A 164 -6.88 -0.88 -19.49
CA GLU A 164 -7.59 -2.12 -19.81
C GLU A 164 -8.46 -2.59 -18.62
N PRO A 165 -9.72 -2.99 -18.85
CA PRO A 165 -10.60 -3.48 -17.80
C PRO A 165 -9.99 -4.66 -17.02
N ILE A 166 -10.10 -4.62 -15.69
CA ILE A 166 -9.63 -5.69 -14.80
C ILE A 166 -10.70 -6.11 -13.79
N GLU A 167 -10.76 -7.41 -13.52
CA GLU A 167 -11.55 -7.97 -12.43
C GLU A 167 -10.67 -8.18 -11.18
N LEU A 168 -11.25 -7.95 -10.00
CA LEU A 168 -10.60 -8.18 -8.72
C LEU A 168 -11.40 -9.18 -7.87
N PHE A 169 -10.92 -10.43 -7.84
CA PHE A 169 -11.42 -11.46 -6.93
C PHE A 169 -10.93 -11.22 -5.50
N GLN A 170 -11.75 -11.61 -4.51
CA GLN A 170 -11.36 -11.55 -3.10
C GLN A 170 -10.11 -12.40 -2.83
N THR A 171 -9.10 -11.81 -2.21
CA THR A 171 -7.91 -12.55 -1.77
C THR A 171 -8.29 -13.49 -0.62
N LYS A 172 -8.19 -14.80 -0.86
CA LYS A 172 -8.41 -15.81 0.18
C LYS A 172 -7.26 -15.80 1.19
N VAL A 173 -7.57 -15.59 2.48
CA VAL A 173 -6.61 -15.77 3.59
C VAL A 173 -6.25 -17.26 3.68
N PRO A 174 -4.97 -17.66 3.54
CA PRO A 174 -4.58 -19.07 3.65
C PRO A 174 -4.66 -19.54 5.11
N LYS A 175 -5.10 -20.79 5.34
CA LYS A 175 -5.21 -21.39 6.70
C LYS A 175 -3.89 -21.46 7.49
N SER A 176 -2.76 -21.21 6.84
CA SER A 176 -1.42 -21.18 7.43
C SER A 176 -0.99 -19.79 7.92
N TYR A 177 -1.91 -18.82 7.95
CA TYR A 177 -1.64 -17.44 8.35
C TYR A 177 -2.11 -17.20 9.78
N ASN A 178 -1.27 -16.56 10.58
CA ASN A 178 -1.65 -16.05 11.89
C ASN A 178 -2.51 -14.80 11.69
N TRP A 179 -3.67 -14.76 12.34
CA TRP A 179 -4.48 -13.56 12.43
C TRP A 179 -3.94 -12.72 13.58
N VAL A 180 -3.52 -11.49 13.31
CA VAL A 180 -3.19 -10.49 14.34
C VAL A 180 -4.40 -9.58 14.50
N SER A 181 -4.73 -9.21 15.74
CA SER A 181 -5.94 -8.41 15.97
C SER A 181 -5.75 -6.96 15.53
N GLU A 182 -6.86 -6.30 15.23
CA GLU A 182 -6.90 -4.87 14.94
C GLU A 182 -6.33 -4.04 16.10
N ASP A 183 -6.54 -4.47 17.35
CA ASP A 183 -5.97 -3.83 18.55
C ASP A 183 -4.45 -4.05 18.65
N ASP A 184 -3.96 -5.28 18.44
CA ASP A 184 -2.51 -5.56 18.42
C ASP A 184 -1.79 -4.76 17.34
N PHE A 185 -2.43 -4.54 16.19
CA PHE A 185 -1.90 -3.74 15.10
C PHE A 185 -1.90 -2.24 15.43
N ILE A 186 -3.02 -1.69 15.93
CA ILE A 186 -3.12 -0.28 16.35
C ILE A 186 -2.11 0.04 17.45
N ASN A 187 -2.02 -0.83 18.48
CA ASN A 187 -1.05 -0.69 19.56
C ASN A 187 0.40 -0.73 19.07
N GLN A 188 0.68 -1.44 17.97
CA GLN A 188 2.00 -1.44 17.32
C GLN A 188 2.27 -0.13 16.55
N ILE A 189 1.28 0.47 15.87
CA ILE A 189 1.46 1.79 15.22
C ILE A 189 1.68 2.89 16.26
N ASN A 190 0.92 2.89 17.35
CA ASN A 190 1.00 3.89 18.43
C ASN A 190 2.36 3.95 19.17
N LEU A 191 3.33 3.09 18.81
CA LEU A 191 4.72 3.17 19.27
C LEU A 191 5.61 4.06 18.36
N TYR A 192 5.06 4.58 17.27
CA TYR A 192 5.77 5.31 16.20
C TYR A 192 5.05 6.60 15.75
N GLU A 193 3.98 7.00 16.44
CA GLU A 193 3.27 8.29 16.32
C GLU A 193 3.57 9.15 17.56
#